data_AF-A0A9E8SHQ7-F1
#
_entry.id   AF-A0A9E8SHQ7-F1
#
_cell.length_a   1.000
_cell.length_b   1.000
_cell.length_c   1.000
_cell.angle_alpha   90.00
_cell.angle_beta   90.00
_cell.angle_gamma   90.00
#
_symmetry.space_group_name_H-M   'P 1'
#
loop_
_entity.id
_entity.type
_entity.pdbx_description
1 polymer ?
#
loop_
_entity_poly.entity_id
_entity_poly.type
_entity_poly.pdbx_seq_one_letter_code
_entity_poly.pdbx_strand_id
1 'polypeptide(L)' 'MGVLEKITFILFVGAIIFVWNKYAVTKLVKEVVRKNPNNNWLADKQSIITKGFQSFYWTAYAILIVSFLISD' A
#
# COMPACT_ATOMS: atom_id res chain seq x y z
N MET A 1 -20.59 11.32 9.71
CA MET A 1 -19.35 12.05 10.02
C MET A 1 -19.44 13.43 9.43
N GLY A 2 -19.08 14.46 10.19
CA GLY A 2 -18.94 15.80 9.63
C GLY A 2 -17.83 15.84 8.57
N VAL A 3 -17.85 16.85 7.68
CA VAL A 3 -16.83 17.01 6.63
C VAL A 3 -15.41 17.02 7.23
N LEU A 4 -15.23 17.69 8.36
CA LEU A 4 -13.95 17.72 9.08
C LEU A 4 -13.49 16.33 9.53
N GLU A 5 -14.40 15.52 10.10
CA GLU A 5 -14.10 14.15 10.54
C GLU A 5 -13.72 13.25 9.37
N LYS A 6 -14.41 13.37 8.22
CA LYS A 6 -14.08 12.63 6.99
C LYS A 6 -12.66 12.97 6.52
N ILE A 7 -12.30 14.26 6.49
CA ILE A 7 -10.96 14.72 6.10
C ILE A 7 -9.90 14.19 7.06
N THR A 8 -10.11 14.33 8.36
CA THR A 8 -9.17 13.83 9.38
C THR A 8 -8.99 12.31 9.26
N PHE A 9 -10.07 11.56 9.04
CA PHE A 9 -10.02 10.12 8.85
C PHE A 9 -9.22 9.74 7.59
N ILE A 10 -9.49 10.39 6.45
CA ILE A 10 -8.75 10.18 5.20
C ILE A 10 -7.25 10.42 5.42
N LEU A 11 -6.87 11.55 6.02
CA LEU A 11 -5.46 11.87 6.27
C LEU A 11 -4.78 10.85 7.18
N PHE A 12 -5.48 10.39 8.23
CA PHE A 12 -4.97 9.38 9.14
C PHE A 12 -4.75 8.03 8.44
N VAL A 13 -5.73 7.57 7.66
CA VAL A 13 -5.61 6.35 6.86
C VAL A 13 -4.49 6.50 5.83
N GLY A 14 -4.36 7.67 5.19
CA GLY A 14 -3.28 7.98 4.27
C GLY A 14 -1.90 7.88 4.89
N ALA A 15 -1.73 8.39 6.12
CA ALA A 15 -0.47 8.26 6.87
C ALA A 15 -0.14 6.80 7.17
N ILE A 16 -1.13 6.00 7.60
CA ILE A 16 -0.96 4.57 7.85
C ILE A 16 -0.56 3.84 6.57
N ILE A 17 -1.29 4.07 5.47
CA ILE A 17 -1.00 3.44 4.17
C ILE A 17 0.38 3.84 3.66
N PHE A 18 0.78 5.11 3.83
CA PHE A 18 2.11 5.57 3.46
C PHE A 18 3.21 4.81 4.22
N VAL A 19 3.09 4.70 5.55
CA VAL A 19 4.04 3.96 6.39
C VAL A 19 4.06 2.48 6.01
N TRP A 20 2.88 1.87 5.84
CA TRP A 20 2.75 0.48 5.42
C TRP A 20 3.43 0.21 4.07
N ASN A 21 3.16 1.03 3.07
CA ASN A 21 3.75 0.89 1.74
C ASN A 21 5.26 1.09 1.74
N LYS A 22 5.77 2.07 2.49
CA LYS A 22 7.19 2.37 2.53
C LYS A 22 7.98 1.26 3.23
N TYR A 23 7.49 0.79 4.37
CA TYR A 23 8.25 -0.11 5.25
C TYR A 23 7.78 -1.56 5.17
N ALA A 24 6.50 -1.83 5.41
CA ALA A 24 5.98 -3.19 5.55
C ALA A 24 6.02 -3.95 4.22
N VAL A 25 5.51 -3.36 3.13
CA VAL A 25 5.47 -4.00 1.81
C VAL A 25 6.89 -4.31 1.32
N THR A 26 7.79 -3.33 1.37
CA THR A 26 9.19 -3.50 0.97
C THR A 26 9.88 -4.60 1.77
N LYS A 27 9.66 -4.65 3.09
CA LYS A 27 10.25 -5.66 3.97
C LYS A 27 9.68 -7.05 3.70
N LEU A 28 8.37 -7.16 3.49
CA LEU A 28 7.69 -8.42 3.25
C LEU A 28 8.14 -9.05 1.93
N VAL A 29 8.21 -8.25 0.85
CA VAL A 29 8.69 -8.74 -0.45
C VAL A 29 10.16 -9.17 -0.37
N LYS A 30 11.02 -8.39 0.30
CA LYS A 30 12.42 -8.79 0.56
C LYS A 30 12.52 -10.11 1.31
N GLU A 31 11.70 -10.28 2.35
CA GLU A 31 11.71 -11.48 3.18
C GLU A 31 11.22 -12.72 2.40
N VAL A 32 10.22 -12.56 1.54
CA VAL A 32 9.73 -13.62 0.65
C VAL A 32 10.82 -14.05 -0.34
N VAL A 33 11.55 -13.10 -0.96
CA VAL A 33 12.68 -13.42 -1.84
C VAL A 33 13.79 -14.13 -1.06
N ARG A 34 14.15 -13.62 0.13
CA ARG A 34 15.19 -14.18 0.98
C ARG A 34 14.90 -15.63 1.39
N LYS A 35 13.64 -15.96 1.64
CA LYS A 35 13.20 -17.33 1.99
C LYS A 35 13.15 -18.29 0.80
N ASN A 36 13.26 -17.79 -0.43
CA ASN A 36 13.19 -18.58 -1.66
C ASN A 36 14.46 -18.40 -2.51
N PRO A 37 15.65 -18.76 -1.99
CA PRO A 37 16.93 -18.47 -2.64
C PRO A 37 17.11 -19.16 -4.00
N ASN A 38 16.39 -20.25 -4.26
CA ASN A 38 16.49 -21.01 -5.51
C ASN A 38 15.59 -20.45 -6.62
N ASN A 39 14.82 -19.39 -6.36
CA ASN A 39 13.90 -18.80 -7.33
C ASN A 39 14.48 -17.50 -7.91
N ASN A 40 15.30 -17.66 -8.96
CA ASN A 40 15.94 -16.54 -9.67
C ASN A 40 14.91 -15.56 -10.23
N TRP A 41 13.77 -16.07 -10.74
CA TRP A 41 12.70 -15.22 -11.25
C TRP A 41 12.16 -14.27 -10.16
N LEU A 42 11.97 -14.78 -8.94
CA LEU A 42 11.46 -13.98 -7.83
C LEU A 42 12.46 -12.89 -7.41
N ALA A 43 13.75 -13.21 -7.40
CA ALA A 43 14.81 -12.24 -7.14
C ALA A 43 14.85 -11.14 -8.22
N ASP A 44 14.82 -11.53 -9.49
CA ASP A 44 14.83 -10.61 -10.64
C ASP A 44 13.59 -9.69 -10.68
N LYS A 45 12.43 -10.22 -10.27
CA LYS A 45 11.16 -9.48 -10.27
C LYS A 45 10.84 -8.79 -8.95
N GLN A 46 11.69 -8.90 -7.92
CA GLN A 46 11.47 -8.31 -6.60
C GLN A 46 11.02 -6.84 -6.65
N SER A 47 11.69 -6.02 -7.45
CA SER A 47 11.39 -4.59 -7.59
C SER A 47 10.01 -4.35 -8.20
N ILE A 48 9.66 -5.12 -9.24
CA ILE A 48 8.36 -5.02 -9.93
C ILE A 48 7.24 -5.47 -8.98
N ILE A 49 7.43 -6.57 -8.27
CA ILE A 49 6.46 -7.10 -7.30
C ILE A 49 6.26 -6.08 -6.15
N THR A 50 7.35 -5.51 -5.63
CA THR A 50 7.26 -4.46 -4.58
C THR A 50 6.44 -3.28 -5.06
N LYS A 51 6.74 -2.75 -6.26
CA LYS A 51 5.98 -1.65 -6.85
C LYS A 51 4.52 -2.02 -7.12
N GLY A 52 4.25 -3.24 -7.57
CA GLY A 52 2.90 -3.74 -7.81
C GLY A 52 2.04 -3.70 -6.55
N PHE A 53 2.56 -4.25 -5.44
CA PHE A 53 1.87 -4.16 -4.15
C PHE A 53 1.74 -2.72 -3.66
N GLN A 54 2.77 -1.90 -3.81
CA GLN A 54 2.70 -0.50 -3.41
C GLN A 54 1.60 0.26 -4.16
N SER A 55 1.55 0.08 -5.47
CA SER A 55 0.50 0.66 -6.32
C SER A 55 -0.89 0.16 -5.92
N PHE A 56 -1.06 -1.12 -5.62
CA PHE A 56 -2.34 -1.66 -5.15
C PHE A 56 -2.88 -0.93 -3.91
N TYR A 57 -2.04 -0.74 -2.89
CA TYR A 57 -2.44 0.00 -1.68
C TYR A 57 -2.73 1.48 -1.97
N TRP A 58 -1.99 2.12 -2.87
CA TRP A 58 -2.27 3.50 -3.28
C TRP A 58 -3.59 3.61 -4.04
N THR A 59 -3.88 2.67 -4.94
CA THR A 59 -5.16 2.62 -5.65
C THR A 59 -6.31 2.38 -4.68
N ALA A 60 -6.16 1.46 -3.72
CA ALA A 60 -7.16 1.22 -2.68
C ALA A 60 -7.42 2.51 -1.85
N TYR A 61 -6.37 3.26 -1.51
CA TYR A 61 -6.51 4.54 -0.83
C TYR A 61 -7.25 5.58 -1.68
N ALA A 62 -6.93 5.67 -2.98
CA ALA A 62 -7.63 6.58 -3.89
C ALA A 62 -9.12 6.23 -4.01
N ILE A 63 -9.45 4.94 -4.11
CA ILE A 63 -10.84 4.46 -4.11
C ILE A 63 -11.54 4.86 -2.80
N LEU A 64 -10.87 4.68 -1.66
CA LEU A 64 -11.42 5.09 -0.36
C LEU A 64 -11.74 6.60 -0.32
N ILE A 65 -10.85 7.46 -0.81
CA ILE A 65 -11.11 8.91 -0.91
C ILE A 65 -12.36 9.17 -1.75
N VAL A 66 -12.45 8.55 -2.94
CA VAL A 66 -13.61 8.72 -3.84
C VAL A 66 -14.89 8.24 -3.16
N SER A 67 -14.87 7.09 -2.47
CA SER A 67 -16.03 6.57 -1.73
C SER A 67 -16.49 7.52 -0.64
N PHE A 68 -15.57 8.16 0.10
CA PHE A 68 -15.92 9.14 1.13
C PHE A 68 -16.45 10.46 0.57
N LEU A 69 -16.05 10.84 -0.66
CA LEU A 69 -16.57 12.02 -1.35
C LEU A 69 -17.97 11.79 -1.91
N ILE A 70 -18.29 10.57 -2.34
CA ILE A 70 -19.61 10.19 -2.87
C ILE A 70 -20.59 9.87 -1.74
N SER A 71 -20.11 9.34 -0.62
CA SER A 71 -20.90 9.10 0.58
C SER A 71 -21.30 10.45 1.20
N ASP A 72 -22.57 10.83 1.08
CA ASP A 72 -23.18 11.94 1.83
C ASP A 72 -23.09 11.71 3.36
#